data_AF-A0A5C8I1H0-F1
#
_entry.id   AF-A0A5C8I1H0-F1
#
_cell.length_a   1.000
_cell.length_b   1.000
_cell.length_c   1.000
_cell.angle_alpha   90.00
_cell.angle_beta   90.00
_cell.angle_gamma   90.00
#
_symmetry.space_group_name_H-M   'P 1'
#
loop_
_entity.id
_entity.type
_entity.pdbx_description
1 polymer ?
#
loop_
_entity_poly.entity_id
_entity_poly.type
_entity_poly.pdbx_seq_one_letter_code
_entity_poly.pdbx_strand_id
1 'polypeptide(L)'
;MNTLIDLTTVATASATQQLRGRTLRLDPVWPEKVAHNWTVTALLPPSFPLEAQPDGSRLRRKHARLWGLDSDGPSRVVRGLSIALPSAAQAGVRAVTAKDADASIDALNEMLVLPPREKTRVDWRIGEPYVDREGVSALVARRATAPVFRTSVRGSRALGGALGGATSLAVGGSILSLATLEDAGVIVSFALIAAAVWLGIPLAKAWSRERAQVSRTAATYRRIADVVWRSLRSAGRVAAVSAHPVVVESERDGLTTVSVETPDAAPADQRTFADALAELFGPVRTPRFLLQTGQGGRAWIVRKVLGRSGEPQYLPVPAAIGRRREDAEAFAALWEREVGPCALHAMDSPEQLALMATARRGGGDAPSALTREEWR
;
A
#
# COMPACT_ATOMS: atom_id res chain seq x y z
N MET A 1 8.50 34.21 22.68
CA MET A 1 9.31 33.02 22.32
C MET A 1 8.68 32.31 21.13
N ASN A 2 9.38 32.20 20.00
CA ASN A 2 8.92 31.60 18.74
C ASN A 2 9.81 30.42 18.27
N THR A 3 10.81 30.05 19.07
CA THR A 3 11.73 28.96 18.75
C THR A 3 11.98 28.13 20.01
N LEU A 4 11.96 26.81 19.87
CA LEU A 4 12.34 25.85 20.90
C LEU A 4 13.34 24.88 20.30
N ILE A 5 14.44 24.60 21.02
CA ILE A 5 15.38 23.54 20.68
C ILE A 5 15.34 22.51 21.80
N ASP A 6 14.71 21.37 21.54
CA ASP A 6 14.58 20.27 22.51
C ASP A 6 15.79 19.34 22.42
N LEU A 7 16.70 19.51 23.37
CA LEU A 7 17.88 18.64 23.60
C LEU A 7 17.61 17.55 24.65
N THR A 8 16.38 17.45 25.17
CA THR A 8 16.07 16.55 26.28
C THR A 8 15.94 15.11 25.81
N THR A 9 16.17 14.18 26.72
CA THR A 9 15.87 12.76 26.47
C THR A 9 14.42 12.41 26.84
N VAL A 10 13.62 13.34 27.34
CA VAL A 10 12.26 13.01 27.82
C VAL A 10 11.30 12.82 26.64
N ALA A 11 10.66 11.66 26.54
CA ALA A 11 9.72 11.33 25.45
C ALA A 11 8.30 11.00 25.94
N THR A 12 7.99 11.32 27.20
CA THR A 12 6.63 11.19 27.75
C THR A 12 5.72 12.26 27.15
N ALA A 13 4.47 11.88 26.84
CA ALA A 13 3.52 12.77 26.17
C ALA A 13 3.33 14.11 26.89
N SER A 14 3.18 14.09 28.22
CA SER A 14 2.99 15.29 29.04
C SER A 14 4.16 16.27 28.91
N ALA A 15 5.40 15.80 29.06
CA ALA A 15 6.59 16.64 28.95
C ALA A 15 6.77 17.24 27.55
N THR A 16 6.57 16.45 26.50
CA THR A 16 6.66 16.94 25.11
C THR A 16 5.60 18.02 24.83
N GLN A 17 4.36 17.83 25.31
CA GLN A 17 3.30 18.82 25.18
C GLN A 17 3.58 20.09 25.98
N GLN A 18 4.05 19.96 27.24
CA GLN A 18 4.40 21.10 28.08
C GLN A 18 5.52 21.95 27.48
N LEU A 19 6.58 21.32 26.95
CA LEU A 19 7.70 22.01 26.31
C LEU A 19 7.22 22.84 25.11
N ARG A 20 6.41 22.26 24.21
CA ARG A 20 5.87 22.97 23.04
C ARG A 20 4.80 24.00 23.40
N GLY A 21 4.02 23.77 24.45
CA GLY A 21 3.00 24.72 24.92
C GLY A 21 3.58 26.10 25.22
N ARG A 22 4.87 26.20 25.56
CA ARG A 22 5.56 27.48 25.79
C ARG A 22 5.72 28.30 24.50
N THR A 23 5.97 27.67 23.35
CA THR A 23 6.11 28.38 22.07
C THR A 23 4.78 28.68 21.39
N LEU A 24 3.77 27.85 21.62
CA LEU A 24 2.44 27.95 20.98
C LEU A 24 1.54 29.06 21.54
N ARG A 25 1.89 29.66 22.68
CA ARG A 25 1.12 30.79 23.23
C ARG A 25 1.01 31.92 22.21
N LEU A 26 -0.20 32.42 21.98
CA LEU A 26 -0.42 33.57 21.11
C LEU A 26 0.27 34.81 21.69
N ASP A 27 0.76 35.66 20.80
CA ASP A 27 1.40 36.93 21.15
C ASP A 27 0.51 38.07 20.64
N PRO A 28 -0.16 38.84 21.53
CA PRO A 28 -1.05 39.92 21.11
C PRO A 28 -0.36 41.01 20.28
N VAL A 29 0.96 41.18 20.45
CA VAL A 29 1.75 42.19 19.73
C VAL A 29 2.31 41.64 18.43
N TRP A 30 2.28 40.31 18.24
CA TRP A 30 2.72 39.65 17.00
C TRP A 30 1.71 38.60 16.51
N PRO A 31 0.62 39.03 15.86
CA PRO A 31 -0.42 38.14 15.33
C PRO A 31 0.13 37.10 14.33
N GLU A 32 1.17 37.46 13.58
CA GLU A 32 1.79 36.59 12.56
C GLU A 32 2.83 35.61 13.13
N LYS A 33 2.92 35.48 14.46
CA LYS A 33 3.88 34.61 15.12
C LYS A 33 3.69 33.15 14.69
N VAL A 34 4.77 32.55 14.18
CA VAL A 34 4.90 31.10 13.97
C VAL A 34 6.01 30.53 14.83
N ALA A 35 5.72 29.40 15.47
CA ALA A 35 6.69 28.68 16.28
C ALA A 35 7.46 27.61 15.46
N HIS A 36 8.79 27.68 15.47
CA HIS A 36 9.66 26.61 14.97
C HIS A 36 10.23 25.81 16.14
N ASN A 37 9.85 24.53 16.22
CA ASN A 37 10.24 23.65 17.32
C ASN A 37 11.16 22.55 16.78
N TRP A 38 12.40 22.51 17.27
CA TRP A 38 13.43 21.56 16.89
C TRP A 38 13.54 20.45 17.92
N THR A 39 13.76 19.22 17.46
CA THR A 39 14.19 18.10 18.30
C THR A 39 15.54 17.65 17.80
N VAL A 40 16.54 17.63 18.69
CA VAL A 40 17.87 17.11 18.36
C VAL A 40 17.94 15.65 18.80
N THR A 41 18.44 14.79 17.93
CA THR A 41 18.68 13.37 18.23
C THR A 41 20.11 13.01 17.87
N ALA A 42 20.75 12.18 18.68
CA ALA A 42 21.98 11.52 18.30
C ALA A 42 21.64 10.20 17.62
N LEU A 43 22.23 9.95 16.45
CA LEU A 43 22.19 8.64 15.80
C LEU A 43 23.62 8.11 15.75
N LEU A 44 23.78 6.80 15.90
CA LEU A 44 25.08 6.17 15.77
C LEU A 44 25.32 5.82 14.30
N PRO A 45 26.49 6.15 13.73
CA PRO A 45 26.82 5.74 12.37
C PRO A 45 26.65 4.23 12.17
N PRO A 46 26.35 3.77 10.94
CA PRO A 46 26.29 2.35 10.62
C PRO A 46 27.57 1.58 10.95
N SER A 47 28.73 2.21 10.76
CA SER A 47 30.04 1.62 11.07
C SER A 47 30.31 1.40 12.57
N PHE A 48 29.52 2.01 13.45
CA PHE A 48 29.72 1.89 14.89
C PHE A 48 29.15 0.55 15.40
N PRO A 49 29.88 -0.21 16.23
CA PRO A 49 29.54 -1.61 16.57
C PRO A 49 28.32 -1.76 17.49
N LEU A 50 27.82 -0.69 18.10
CA LEU A 50 26.67 -0.75 19.00
C LEU A 50 25.35 -0.82 18.20
N GLU A 51 24.59 -1.89 18.43
CA GLU A 51 23.26 -2.11 17.85
C GLU A 51 22.16 -1.23 18.46
N ALA A 52 22.30 -0.87 19.73
CA ALA A 52 21.28 -0.11 20.44
C ALA A 52 21.25 1.36 20.00
N GLN A 53 20.14 1.78 19.35
CA GLN A 53 19.88 3.17 18.99
C GLN A 53 18.61 3.71 19.70
N PRO A 54 18.66 3.89 21.03
CA PRO A 54 17.49 4.31 21.82
C PRO A 54 16.97 5.68 21.41
N ASP A 55 17.83 6.56 20.91
CA ASP A 55 17.48 7.93 20.55
C ASP A 55 16.70 8.03 19.23
N GLY A 56 16.98 7.19 18.24
CA GLY A 56 16.11 7.07 17.06
C GLY A 56 14.69 6.62 17.41
N SER A 57 14.55 5.68 18.36
CA SER A 57 13.25 5.28 18.90
C SER A 57 12.58 6.38 19.71
N ARG A 58 13.36 7.17 20.45
CA ARG A 58 12.90 8.31 21.24
C ARG A 58 12.37 9.43 20.33
N LEU A 59 13.07 9.75 19.24
CA LEU A 59 12.64 10.73 18.23
C LEU A 59 11.26 10.37 17.68
N ARG A 60 11.07 9.10 17.28
CA ARG A 60 9.78 8.60 16.80
C ARG A 60 8.68 8.75 17.84
N ARG A 61 8.93 8.36 19.10
CA ARG A 61 7.93 8.48 20.18
C ARG A 61 7.55 9.93 20.48
N LYS A 62 8.51 10.86 20.48
CA LYS A 62 8.25 12.30 20.64
C LYS A 62 7.31 12.81 19.56
N HIS A 63 7.61 12.52 18.29
CA HIS A 63 6.82 13.02 17.15
C HIS A 63 5.49 12.29 16.95
N ALA A 64 5.38 11.02 17.35
CA ALA A 64 4.14 10.24 17.26
C ALA A 64 2.95 10.87 17.99
N ARG A 65 3.17 11.88 18.83
CA ARG A 65 2.14 12.60 19.57
C ARG A 65 1.91 14.03 19.09
N LEU A 66 2.65 14.48 18.09
CA LEU A 66 2.65 15.88 17.66
C LEU A 66 1.96 16.06 16.31
N TRP A 67 1.12 17.08 16.26
CA TRP A 67 0.56 17.60 15.03
C TRP A 67 1.46 18.68 14.43
N GLY A 68 1.50 18.73 13.11
CA GLY A 68 2.25 19.70 12.31
C GLY A 68 1.95 19.54 10.83
N LEU A 69 2.50 20.42 10.01
CA LEU A 69 2.38 20.31 8.54
C LEU A 69 3.24 19.16 8.02
N ASP A 70 2.71 18.40 7.06
CA ASP A 70 3.48 17.35 6.39
C ASP A 70 4.65 17.95 5.61
N SER A 71 5.88 17.50 5.87
CA SER A 71 7.07 18.05 5.21
C SER A 71 7.09 17.82 3.70
N ASP A 72 6.47 16.73 3.22
CA ASP A 72 6.33 16.46 1.80
C ASP A 72 5.12 17.15 1.14
N GLY A 73 4.14 17.55 1.95
CA GLY A 73 2.86 18.08 1.48
C GLY A 73 2.28 19.09 2.47
N PRO A 74 2.85 20.31 2.55
CA PRO A 74 2.59 21.25 3.66
C PRO A 74 1.17 21.83 3.69
N SER A 75 0.28 21.40 2.79
CA SER A 75 -1.16 21.68 2.83
C SER A 75 -1.95 20.74 3.76
N ARG A 76 -1.30 19.79 4.43
CA ARG A 76 -1.94 18.80 5.30
C ARG A 76 -1.40 18.89 6.71
N VAL A 77 -2.30 18.84 7.69
CA VAL A 77 -1.92 18.68 9.09
C VAL A 77 -1.88 17.19 9.40
N VAL A 78 -0.72 16.69 9.78
CA VAL A 78 -0.46 15.26 10.01
C VAL A 78 0.18 15.04 11.37
N ARG A 79 0.14 13.80 11.84
CA ARG A 79 0.81 13.40 13.07
C ARG A 79 1.99 12.48 12.77
N GLY A 80 3.08 12.63 13.52
CA GLY A 80 4.23 11.73 13.46
C GLY A 80 5.48 12.37 12.91
N LEU A 81 6.43 11.53 12.50
CA LEU A 81 7.78 11.97 12.11
C LEU A 81 7.79 12.78 10.81
N SER A 82 6.77 12.63 9.97
CA SER A 82 6.62 13.36 8.71
C SER A 82 6.46 14.87 8.87
N ILE A 83 6.10 15.34 10.07
CA ILE A 83 6.04 16.79 10.35
C ILE A 83 7.43 17.44 10.46
N ALA A 84 8.46 16.61 10.65
CA ALA A 84 9.83 17.06 10.88
C ALA A 84 10.79 16.57 9.79
N LEU A 85 10.54 15.39 9.22
CA LEU A 85 11.42 14.76 8.24
C LEU A 85 10.66 14.43 6.94
N PRO A 86 11.16 14.89 5.77
CA PRO A 86 10.71 14.41 4.46
C PRO A 86 10.81 12.89 4.34
N SER A 87 10.04 12.27 3.45
CA SER A 87 10.03 10.82 3.26
C SER A 87 11.42 10.23 2.98
N ALA A 88 12.26 10.96 2.22
CA ALA A 88 13.65 10.58 1.97
C ALA A 88 14.49 10.54 3.26
N ALA A 89 14.40 11.59 4.09
CA ALA A 89 15.10 11.63 5.38
C ALA A 89 14.56 10.55 6.35
N GLN A 90 13.26 10.25 6.35
CA GLN A 90 12.70 9.14 7.13
C GLN A 90 13.24 7.78 6.69
N ALA A 91 13.46 7.57 5.38
CA ALA A 91 14.11 6.38 4.87
C ALA A 91 15.57 6.31 5.32
N GLY A 92 16.32 7.41 5.22
CA GLY A 92 17.70 7.46 5.71
C GLY A 92 17.81 7.21 7.22
N VAL A 93 16.91 7.75 8.06
CA VAL A 93 16.88 7.47 9.51
C VAL A 93 16.64 5.99 9.77
N ARG A 94 15.77 5.34 8.99
CA ARG A 94 15.55 3.88 9.07
C ARG A 94 16.80 3.10 8.66
N ALA A 95 17.46 3.49 7.57
CA ALA A 95 18.69 2.85 7.09
C ALA A 95 19.84 2.97 8.12
N VAL A 96 20.06 4.16 8.68
CA VAL A 96 21.03 4.37 9.78
C VAL A 96 20.67 3.55 11.02
N THR A 97 19.38 3.52 11.39
CA THR A 97 18.91 2.71 12.54
C THR A 97 19.15 1.21 12.28
N ALA A 98 19.02 0.77 11.03
CA ALA A 98 19.21 -0.61 10.59
C ALA A 98 20.67 -0.96 10.25
N LYS A 99 21.62 -0.05 10.47
CA LYS A 99 23.05 -0.23 10.21
C LYS A 99 23.39 -0.58 8.75
N ASP A 100 22.62 -0.01 7.82
CA ASP A 100 22.92 -0.11 6.39
C ASP A 100 24.28 0.55 6.07
N ALA A 101 25.17 -0.15 5.39
CA ALA A 101 26.54 0.29 5.14
C ALA A 101 26.61 1.56 4.27
N ASP A 102 25.61 1.75 3.40
CA ASP A 102 25.53 2.89 2.48
C ASP A 102 24.86 4.12 3.13
N ALA A 103 24.37 4.01 4.37
CA ALA A 103 23.70 5.11 5.04
C ALA A 103 24.70 6.09 5.69
N SER A 104 24.42 7.40 5.55
CA SER A 104 25.25 8.46 6.12
C SER A 104 24.42 9.43 6.97
N ILE A 105 24.96 9.79 8.14
CA ILE A 105 24.39 10.83 9.01
C ILE A 105 24.57 12.21 8.39
N ASP A 106 25.68 12.45 7.71
CA ASP A 106 25.94 13.75 7.06
C ASP A 106 24.97 13.97 5.91
N ALA A 107 24.74 12.95 5.08
CA ALA A 107 23.73 13.00 4.03
C ALA A 107 22.32 13.24 4.59
N LEU A 108 22.01 12.68 5.77
CA LEU A 108 20.74 12.97 6.45
C LEU A 108 20.62 14.43 6.86
N ASN A 109 21.68 15.02 7.42
CA ASN A 109 21.67 16.43 7.82
C ASN A 109 21.53 17.36 6.61
N GLU A 110 22.19 17.03 5.49
CA GLU A 110 22.09 17.79 4.23
C GLU A 110 20.68 17.79 3.63
N MET A 111 19.89 16.74 3.86
CA MET A 111 18.49 16.66 3.41
C MET A 111 17.54 17.58 4.21
N LEU A 112 17.94 18.09 5.37
CA LEU A 112 17.06 18.86 6.25
C LEU A 112 17.16 20.36 5.96
N VAL A 113 16.23 20.85 5.15
CA VAL A 113 16.08 22.28 4.87
C VAL A 113 14.87 22.83 5.62
N LEU A 114 15.10 23.79 6.52
CA LEU A 114 14.02 24.48 7.21
C LEU A 114 13.45 25.58 6.29
N PRO A 115 12.13 25.60 6.03
CA PRO A 115 11.51 26.71 5.31
C PRO A 115 11.53 28.00 6.14
N PRO A 116 11.55 29.18 5.50
CA PRO A 116 11.32 30.46 6.19
C PRO A 116 10.00 30.46 6.98
N ARG A 117 9.94 31.26 8.06
CA ARG A 117 8.76 31.32 8.93
C ARG A 117 7.54 31.88 8.20
N GLU A 118 7.76 32.85 7.32
CA GLU A 118 6.76 33.48 6.48
C GLU A 118 6.11 32.44 5.57
N LYS A 119 6.91 31.56 4.96
CA LYS A 119 6.41 30.44 4.18
C LYS A 119 5.61 29.47 5.05
N THR A 120 6.14 29.10 6.22
CA THR A 120 5.44 28.20 7.16
C THR A 120 4.08 28.79 7.55
N ARG A 121 4.00 30.11 7.77
CA ARG A 121 2.77 30.83 8.12
C ARG A 121 1.72 30.77 7.03
N VAL A 122 2.15 30.93 5.77
CA VAL A 122 1.29 30.80 4.60
C VAL A 122 0.81 29.37 4.43
N ASP A 123 1.71 28.39 4.58
CA ASP A 123 1.38 26.97 4.42
C ASP A 123 0.37 26.49 5.48
N TRP A 124 0.37 27.08 6.69
CA TRP A 124 -0.66 26.83 7.72
C TRP A 124 -2.06 27.34 7.36
N ARG A 125 -2.20 28.25 6.39
CA ARG A 125 -3.50 28.76 5.90
C ARG A 125 -4.43 29.28 7.01
N ILE A 126 -3.85 29.90 8.05
CA ILE A 126 -4.61 30.36 9.22
C ILE A 126 -5.65 31.39 8.76
N GLY A 127 -6.93 31.13 9.08
CA GLY A 127 -8.07 31.95 8.70
C GLY A 127 -8.88 31.38 7.53
N GLU A 128 -8.38 30.37 6.83
CA GLU A 128 -9.14 29.66 5.80
C GLU A 128 -10.11 28.63 6.42
N PRO A 129 -11.24 28.31 5.75
CA PRO A 129 -12.13 27.25 6.19
C PRO A 129 -11.44 25.87 6.19
N TYR A 130 -11.67 25.10 7.24
CA TYR A 130 -11.14 23.74 7.42
C TYR A 130 -12.22 22.80 7.98
N VAL A 131 -12.00 21.49 7.88
CA VAL A 131 -12.94 20.47 8.36
C VAL A 131 -12.42 19.86 9.65
N ASP A 132 -12.84 20.40 10.79
CA ASP A 132 -12.37 20.01 12.13
C ASP A 132 -12.67 18.54 12.51
N ARG A 133 -11.91 17.62 11.92
CA ARG A 133 -12.05 16.18 12.05
C ARG A 133 -10.68 15.53 11.94
N GLU A 134 -10.36 14.74 12.95
CA GLU A 134 -9.25 13.81 12.89
C GLU A 134 -9.66 12.58 12.07
N GLY A 135 -8.76 12.11 11.21
CA GLY A 135 -8.95 10.92 10.40
C GLY A 135 -7.68 10.08 10.29
N VAL A 136 -7.85 8.83 9.87
CA VAL A 136 -6.73 7.91 9.65
C VAL A 136 -6.77 7.38 8.22
N SER A 137 -5.65 7.53 7.52
CA SER A 137 -5.44 7.06 6.16
C SER A 137 -4.33 6.01 6.08
N ALA A 138 -4.47 5.06 5.16
CA ALA A 138 -3.38 4.17 4.78
C ALA A 138 -2.64 4.76 3.58
N LEU A 139 -1.33 4.87 3.68
CA LEU A 139 -0.43 5.32 2.62
C LEU A 139 0.29 4.13 2.01
N VAL A 140 0.16 3.97 0.71
CA VAL A 140 0.90 2.98 -0.06
C VAL A 140 1.73 3.72 -1.09
N ALA A 141 3.05 3.72 -0.93
CA ALA A 141 3.96 4.32 -1.89
C ALA A 141 4.45 3.30 -2.91
N ARG A 142 4.60 3.74 -4.15
CA ARG A 142 5.02 2.90 -5.29
C ARG A 142 5.75 3.76 -6.33
N ARG A 143 6.51 3.11 -7.21
CA ARG A 143 7.00 3.79 -8.43
C ARG A 143 5.82 4.09 -9.35
N ALA A 144 5.80 5.28 -9.95
CA ALA A 144 4.65 5.75 -10.74
C ALA A 144 4.28 4.80 -11.88
N THR A 145 5.29 4.26 -12.58
CA THR A 145 5.13 3.37 -13.73
C THR A 145 4.94 1.88 -13.39
N ALA A 146 5.12 1.47 -12.14
CA ALA A 146 5.02 0.07 -11.76
C ALA A 146 3.54 -0.38 -11.72
N PRO A 147 3.12 -1.54 -12.21
CA PRO A 147 1.74 -2.02 -12.01
C PRO A 147 1.45 -2.29 -10.52
N VAL A 148 0.17 -2.30 -10.11
CA VAL A 148 -0.23 -2.67 -8.73
C VAL A 148 0.25 -4.08 -8.38
N PHE A 149 0.10 -5.01 -9.33
CA PHE A 149 0.62 -6.36 -9.24
C PHE A 149 1.59 -6.64 -10.38
N ARG A 150 2.77 -7.18 -10.08
CA ARG A 150 3.74 -7.57 -11.15
C ARG A 150 3.18 -8.71 -12.00
N THR A 151 2.34 -9.56 -11.40
CA THR A 151 1.67 -10.69 -12.04
C THR A 151 0.68 -10.26 -13.13
N SER A 152 0.06 -9.08 -13.03
CA SER A 152 -0.99 -8.67 -13.98
C SER A 152 -0.48 -8.33 -15.38
N VAL A 153 0.75 -7.82 -15.50
CA VAL A 153 1.38 -7.53 -16.80
C VAL A 153 1.69 -8.83 -17.55
N ARG A 154 2.30 -9.82 -16.89
CA ARG A 154 2.58 -11.13 -17.52
C ARG A 154 1.32 -11.95 -17.73
N GLY A 155 0.40 -11.93 -16.76
CA GLY A 155 -0.91 -12.59 -16.84
C GLY A 155 -1.73 -12.07 -18.01
N SER A 156 -1.80 -10.74 -18.21
CA SER A 156 -2.49 -10.16 -19.37
C SER A 156 -1.85 -10.56 -20.71
N ARG A 157 -0.52 -10.65 -20.82
CA ARG A 157 0.14 -11.15 -22.04
C ARG A 157 -0.15 -12.63 -22.28
N ALA A 158 -0.08 -13.46 -21.24
CA ALA A 158 -0.33 -14.89 -21.34
C ALA A 158 -1.79 -15.20 -21.71
N LEU A 159 -2.75 -14.52 -21.08
CA LEU A 159 -4.17 -14.65 -21.40
C LEU A 159 -4.50 -14.12 -22.80
N GLY A 160 -3.90 -13.00 -23.20
CA GLY A 160 -4.04 -12.46 -24.56
C GLY A 160 -3.48 -13.40 -25.62
N GLY A 161 -2.31 -14.00 -25.36
CA GLY A 161 -1.70 -15.00 -26.24
C GLY A 161 -2.53 -16.29 -26.32
N ALA A 162 -3.07 -16.78 -25.20
CA ALA A 162 -3.94 -17.95 -25.19
C ALA A 162 -5.26 -17.71 -25.94
N LEU A 163 -5.86 -16.52 -25.78
CA LEU A 163 -7.07 -16.12 -26.51
C LEU A 163 -6.80 -15.98 -28.02
N GLY A 164 -5.68 -15.35 -28.38
CA GLY A 164 -5.23 -15.24 -29.77
C GLY A 164 -4.98 -16.61 -30.40
N GLY A 165 -4.25 -17.49 -29.70
CA GLY A 165 -3.97 -18.85 -30.16
C GLY A 165 -5.23 -19.70 -30.34
N ALA A 166 -6.20 -19.62 -29.42
CA ALA A 166 -7.47 -20.31 -29.55
C ALA A 166 -8.25 -19.84 -30.78
N THR A 167 -8.29 -18.52 -31.01
CA THR A 167 -8.94 -17.93 -32.20
C THR A 167 -8.22 -18.36 -33.49
N SER A 168 -6.89 -18.29 -33.52
CA SER A 168 -6.10 -18.68 -34.69
C SER A 168 -6.23 -20.17 -35.03
N LEU A 169 -6.24 -21.06 -34.03
CA LEU A 169 -6.46 -22.50 -34.22
C LEU A 169 -7.87 -22.77 -34.76
N ALA A 170 -8.88 -22.06 -34.27
CA ALA A 170 -10.24 -22.20 -34.77
C ALA A 170 -10.35 -21.73 -36.22
N VAL A 171 -9.86 -20.53 -36.55
CA VAL A 171 -9.89 -19.99 -37.90
C VAL A 171 -9.09 -20.86 -38.87
N GLY A 172 -7.85 -21.22 -38.52
CA GLY A 172 -7.00 -22.06 -39.36
C GLY A 172 -7.57 -23.47 -39.54
N GLY A 173 -8.07 -24.08 -38.46
CA GLY A 173 -8.71 -25.39 -38.51
C GLY A 173 -10.01 -25.39 -39.32
N SER A 174 -10.83 -24.34 -39.19
CA SER A 174 -12.04 -24.14 -40.00
C SER A 174 -11.73 -23.95 -41.49
N ILE A 175 -10.71 -23.17 -41.83
CA ILE A 175 -10.27 -23.01 -43.24
C ILE A 175 -9.83 -24.36 -43.81
N LEU A 176 -9.02 -25.11 -43.06
CA LEU A 176 -8.55 -26.42 -43.50
C LEU A 176 -9.68 -27.44 -43.61
N SER A 177 -10.63 -27.46 -42.67
CA SER A 177 -11.75 -28.39 -42.70
C SER A 177 -12.71 -28.08 -43.86
N LEU A 178 -12.97 -26.81 -44.16
CA LEU A 178 -13.79 -26.40 -45.30
C LEU A 178 -13.11 -26.66 -46.65
N ALA A 179 -11.77 -26.71 -46.71
CA ALA A 179 -11.03 -27.02 -47.93
C ALA A 179 -11.17 -28.49 -48.40
N THR A 180 -11.68 -29.39 -47.56
CA THR A 180 -11.91 -30.80 -47.90
C THR A 180 -13.12 -31.01 -48.82
N LEU A 181 -14.01 -30.02 -48.95
CA LEU A 181 -15.25 -30.07 -49.74
C LEU A 181 -16.25 -31.17 -49.34
N GLU A 182 -16.10 -31.75 -48.14
CA GLU A 182 -17.04 -32.74 -47.57
C GLU A 182 -18.03 -32.08 -46.59
N ASP A 183 -19.25 -32.62 -46.49
CA ASP A 183 -20.25 -32.17 -45.51
C ASP A 183 -19.74 -32.25 -44.05
N ALA A 184 -18.84 -33.22 -43.78
CA ALA A 184 -18.16 -33.35 -42.50
C ALA A 184 -17.29 -32.13 -42.15
N GLY A 185 -16.70 -31.46 -43.15
CA GLY A 185 -15.86 -30.28 -42.97
C GLY A 185 -16.60 -29.08 -42.39
N VAL A 186 -17.89 -28.94 -42.70
CA VAL A 186 -18.76 -27.90 -42.13
C VAL A 186 -19.03 -28.16 -40.65
N ILE A 187 -19.35 -29.40 -40.28
CA ILE A 187 -19.61 -29.81 -38.89
C ILE A 187 -18.37 -29.59 -38.03
N VAL A 188 -17.19 -29.99 -38.52
CA VAL A 188 -15.91 -29.78 -37.83
C VAL A 188 -15.61 -28.29 -37.63
N SER A 189 -15.86 -27.45 -38.64
CA SER A 189 -15.69 -26.00 -38.53
C SER A 189 -16.58 -25.39 -37.45
N PHE A 190 -17.88 -25.74 -37.42
CA PHE A 190 -18.79 -25.27 -36.37
C PHE A 190 -18.35 -25.73 -34.98
N ALA A 191 -17.89 -26.98 -34.84
CA ALA A 191 -17.39 -27.50 -33.56
C ALA A 191 -16.15 -26.75 -33.08
N LEU A 192 -15.21 -26.43 -33.99
CA LEU A 192 -14.01 -25.64 -33.67
C LEU A 192 -14.36 -24.22 -33.23
N ILE A 193 -15.27 -23.55 -33.93
CA ILE A 193 -15.75 -22.21 -33.57
C ILE A 193 -16.46 -22.25 -32.21
N ALA A 194 -17.34 -23.22 -31.99
CA ALA A 194 -18.05 -23.36 -30.71
C ALA A 194 -17.09 -23.60 -29.54
N ALA A 195 -16.09 -24.48 -29.72
CA ALA A 195 -15.06 -24.73 -28.72
C ALA A 195 -14.21 -23.48 -28.45
N ALA A 196 -13.87 -22.72 -29.48
CA ALA A 196 -13.11 -21.48 -29.37
C ALA A 196 -13.90 -20.38 -28.65
N VAL A 197 -15.20 -20.25 -28.91
CA VAL A 197 -16.09 -19.33 -28.18
C VAL A 197 -16.19 -19.76 -26.71
N TRP A 198 -16.41 -21.05 -26.45
CA TRP A 198 -16.55 -21.59 -25.10
C TRP A 198 -15.28 -21.39 -24.24
N LEU A 199 -14.10 -21.64 -24.82
CA LEU A 199 -12.81 -21.38 -24.15
C LEU A 199 -12.42 -19.90 -24.15
N GLY A 200 -12.83 -19.15 -25.18
CA GLY A 200 -12.47 -17.76 -25.41
C GLY A 200 -13.17 -16.79 -24.47
N ILE A 201 -14.45 -17.00 -24.15
CA ILE A 201 -15.20 -16.13 -23.21
C ILE A 201 -14.51 -15.98 -21.83
N PRO A 202 -14.14 -17.06 -21.11
CA PRO A 202 -13.47 -16.93 -19.82
C PRO A 202 -12.07 -16.31 -19.95
N LEU A 203 -11.33 -16.62 -21.03
CA LEU A 203 -10.02 -16.02 -21.32
C LEU A 203 -10.12 -14.52 -21.59
N ALA A 204 -11.10 -14.08 -22.40
CA ALA A 204 -11.34 -12.67 -22.72
C ALA A 204 -11.79 -11.88 -21.48
N LYS A 205 -12.66 -12.45 -20.65
CA LYS A 205 -13.06 -11.85 -19.37
C LYS A 205 -11.88 -11.73 -18.40
N ALA A 206 -11.02 -12.74 -18.29
CA ALA A 206 -9.82 -12.67 -17.47
C ALA A 206 -8.81 -11.65 -18.02
N TRP A 207 -8.60 -11.65 -19.34
CA TRP A 207 -7.68 -10.75 -20.02
C TRP A 207 -8.06 -9.27 -19.86
N SER A 208 -9.33 -8.95 -20.08
CA SER A 208 -9.85 -7.59 -19.90
C SER A 208 -9.70 -7.09 -18.47
N ARG A 209 -9.89 -7.96 -17.46
CA ARG A 209 -9.69 -7.63 -16.05
C ARG A 209 -8.23 -7.34 -15.71
N GLU A 210 -7.31 -8.23 -16.10
CA GLU A 210 -5.87 -8.03 -15.89
C GLU A 210 -5.38 -6.76 -16.59
N ARG A 211 -5.85 -6.50 -17.82
CA ARG A 211 -5.53 -5.26 -18.55
C ARG A 211 -6.12 -4.02 -17.89
N ALA A 212 -7.32 -4.12 -17.31
CA ALA A 212 -7.93 -3.04 -16.54
C ALA A 212 -7.15 -2.76 -15.23
N GLN A 213 -6.59 -3.76 -14.56
CA GLN A 213 -5.76 -3.55 -13.37
C GLN A 213 -4.45 -2.82 -13.70
N VAL A 214 -3.85 -3.12 -14.86
CA VAL A 214 -2.62 -2.43 -15.32
C VAL A 214 -2.90 -0.96 -15.66
N SER A 215 -4.08 -0.66 -16.21
CA SER A 215 -4.44 0.69 -16.68
C SER A 215 -5.19 1.56 -15.68
N ARG A 216 -5.89 0.97 -14.69
CA ARG A 216 -6.74 1.68 -13.71
C ARG A 216 -6.28 1.39 -12.28
N THR A 217 -5.12 1.95 -11.92
CA THR A 217 -4.47 1.80 -10.61
C THR A 217 -5.39 2.20 -9.46
N ALA A 218 -5.90 3.44 -9.45
CA ALA A 218 -6.79 3.94 -8.39
C ALA A 218 -8.03 3.07 -8.17
N ALA A 219 -8.64 2.59 -9.26
CA ALA A 219 -9.81 1.71 -9.17
C ALA A 219 -9.47 0.35 -8.57
N THR A 220 -8.25 -0.15 -8.80
CA THR A 220 -7.77 -1.40 -8.21
C THR A 220 -7.54 -1.25 -6.71
N TYR A 221 -6.90 -0.15 -6.27
CA TYR A 221 -6.78 0.15 -4.85
C TYR A 221 -8.13 0.31 -4.16
N ARG A 222 -9.11 0.97 -4.81
CA ARG A 222 -10.47 1.08 -4.27
C ARG A 222 -11.13 -0.28 -4.08
N ARG A 223 -11.00 -1.20 -5.05
CA ARG A 223 -11.52 -2.56 -4.92
C ARG A 223 -10.85 -3.33 -3.79
N ILE A 224 -9.52 -3.23 -3.67
CA ILE A 224 -8.78 -3.86 -2.58
C ILE A 224 -9.25 -3.31 -1.22
N ALA A 225 -9.39 -1.99 -1.12
CA ALA A 225 -9.92 -1.30 0.04
C ALA A 225 -11.34 -1.77 0.39
N ASP A 226 -12.23 -1.90 -0.59
CA ASP A 226 -13.57 -2.44 -0.40
C ASP A 226 -13.55 -3.88 0.12
N VAL A 227 -12.67 -4.74 -0.42
CA VAL A 227 -12.51 -6.13 0.02
C VAL A 227 -12.01 -6.18 1.47
N VAL A 228 -11.02 -5.38 1.82
CA VAL A 228 -10.48 -5.31 3.18
C VAL A 228 -11.55 -4.81 4.15
N TRP A 229 -12.26 -3.73 3.83
CA TRP A 229 -13.34 -3.20 4.67
C TRP A 229 -14.45 -4.24 4.92
N ARG A 230 -14.96 -4.87 3.84
CA ARG A 230 -16.01 -5.90 3.96
C ARG A 230 -15.55 -7.10 4.78
N SER A 231 -14.28 -7.48 4.67
CA SER A 231 -13.72 -8.62 5.41
C SER A 231 -13.49 -8.30 6.88
N LEU A 232 -13.07 -7.07 7.21
CA LEU A 232 -13.02 -6.60 8.59
C LEU A 232 -14.41 -6.55 9.20
N ARG A 233 -15.41 -6.10 8.44
CA ARG A 233 -16.81 -6.06 8.88
C ARG A 233 -17.36 -7.46 9.14
N SER A 234 -17.13 -8.43 8.23
CA SER A 234 -17.57 -9.81 8.44
C SER A 234 -16.84 -10.50 9.60
N ALA A 235 -15.58 -10.13 9.85
CA ALA A 235 -14.81 -10.60 11.00
C ALA A 235 -15.17 -9.88 12.32
N GLY A 236 -16.12 -8.94 12.31
CA GLY A 236 -16.55 -8.17 13.48
C GLY A 236 -15.47 -7.24 14.04
N ARG A 237 -14.57 -6.75 13.19
CA ARG A 237 -13.44 -5.86 13.58
C ARG A 237 -13.74 -4.38 13.45
N VAL A 238 -14.73 -4.04 12.65
CA VAL A 238 -15.23 -2.67 12.45
C VAL A 238 -16.76 -2.67 12.54
N ALA A 239 -17.37 -1.51 12.73
CA ALA A 239 -18.81 -1.39 12.80
C ALA A 239 -19.51 -1.93 11.54
N ALA A 240 -20.76 -2.35 11.67
CA ALA A 240 -21.60 -2.86 10.58
C ALA A 240 -22.07 -1.77 9.60
N VAL A 241 -21.37 -0.64 9.52
CA VAL A 241 -21.67 0.46 8.62
C VAL A 241 -21.03 0.20 7.26
N SER A 242 -21.75 0.56 6.20
CA SER A 242 -21.18 0.58 4.86
C SER A 242 -20.33 1.85 4.73
N ALA A 243 -19.01 1.71 4.79
CA ALA A 243 -18.09 2.79 4.43
C ALA A 243 -17.67 2.64 2.97
N HIS A 244 -17.46 3.78 2.31
CA HIS A 244 -16.96 3.84 0.95
C HIS A 244 -15.51 4.35 0.97
N PRO A 245 -14.52 3.49 0.69
CA PRO A 245 -13.14 3.91 0.68
C PRO A 245 -12.87 4.95 -0.41
N VAL A 246 -12.35 6.10 0.00
CA VAL A 246 -11.87 7.15 -0.89
C VAL A 246 -10.38 6.92 -1.14
N VAL A 247 -9.98 7.00 -2.40
CA VAL A 247 -8.59 6.80 -2.84
C VAL A 247 -8.11 8.08 -3.50
N VAL A 248 -7.04 8.65 -2.97
CA VAL A 248 -6.38 9.86 -3.49
C VAL A 248 -4.96 9.48 -3.88
N GLU A 249 -4.63 9.68 -5.15
CA GLU A 249 -3.27 9.48 -5.65
C GLU A 249 -2.56 10.84 -5.72
N SER A 250 -1.31 10.87 -5.25
CA SER A 250 -0.42 12.02 -5.40
C SER A 250 0.92 11.54 -5.93
N GLU A 251 1.42 12.19 -6.97
CA GLU A 251 2.72 11.88 -7.55
C GLU A 251 3.75 12.93 -7.13
N ARG A 252 4.93 12.48 -6.69
CA ARG A 252 6.05 13.33 -6.33
C ARG A 252 7.36 12.58 -6.59
N ASP A 253 8.31 13.21 -7.27
CA ASP A 253 9.66 12.68 -7.53
C ASP A 253 9.67 11.26 -8.13
N GLY A 254 8.73 10.96 -9.03
CA GLY A 254 8.59 9.65 -9.69
C GLY A 254 7.99 8.54 -8.80
N LEU A 255 7.60 8.87 -7.57
CA LEU A 255 6.84 8.01 -6.67
C LEU A 255 5.37 8.45 -6.65
N THR A 256 4.47 7.49 -6.79
CA THR A 256 3.04 7.70 -6.54
C THR A 256 2.72 7.20 -5.14
N THR A 257 2.21 8.11 -4.30
CA THR A 257 1.65 7.78 -3.00
C THR A 257 0.13 7.69 -3.13
N VAL A 258 -0.41 6.53 -2.77
CA VAL A 258 -1.85 6.26 -2.75
C VAL A 258 -2.32 6.35 -1.31
N SER A 259 -3.17 7.33 -1.03
CA SER A 259 -3.84 7.50 0.26
C SER A 259 -5.24 6.89 0.20
N VAL A 260 -5.54 5.97 1.11
CA VAL A 260 -6.84 5.30 1.20
C VAL A 260 -7.46 5.59 2.56
N GLU A 261 -8.72 6.01 2.56
CA GLU A 261 -9.43 6.40 3.77
C GLU A 261 -10.92 6.07 3.74
N THR A 262 -11.55 6.06 4.91
CA THR A 262 -12.99 5.83 5.07
C THR A 262 -13.59 6.96 5.91
N PRO A 263 -13.89 8.13 5.31
CA PRO A 263 -14.22 9.35 6.06
C PRO A 263 -15.51 9.22 6.89
N ASP A 264 -16.42 8.33 6.48
CA ASP A 264 -17.69 8.10 7.16
C ASP A 264 -17.60 7.14 8.36
N ALA A 265 -16.44 6.50 8.57
CA ALA A 265 -16.22 5.56 9.66
C ALA A 265 -15.73 6.26 10.94
N ALA A 266 -15.96 5.64 12.10
CA ALA A 266 -15.40 6.14 13.36
C ALA A 266 -13.85 6.08 13.37
N PRO A 267 -13.13 6.98 14.07
CA PRO A 267 -11.67 7.00 14.06
C PRO A 267 -10.99 5.68 14.45
N ALA A 268 -11.59 4.91 15.36
CA ALA A 268 -11.10 3.58 15.75
C ALA A 268 -11.22 2.54 14.62
N ASP A 269 -12.31 2.62 13.83
CA ASP A 269 -12.52 1.75 12.67
C ASP A 269 -11.60 2.16 11.51
N GLN A 270 -11.44 3.47 11.28
CA GLN A 270 -10.49 4.02 10.31
C GLN A 270 -9.06 3.54 10.62
N ARG A 271 -8.67 3.57 11.91
CA ARG A 271 -7.38 3.03 12.38
C ARG A 271 -7.22 1.55 12.04
N THR A 272 -8.21 0.74 12.44
CA THR A 272 -8.18 -0.71 12.23
C THR A 272 -8.09 -1.05 10.73
N PHE A 273 -8.83 -0.31 9.91
CA PHE A 273 -8.79 -0.43 8.46
C PHE A 273 -7.44 0.00 7.86
N ALA A 274 -6.91 1.14 8.29
CA ALA A 274 -5.65 1.65 7.78
C ALA A 274 -4.48 0.74 8.17
N ASP A 275 -4.45 0.24 9.41
CA ASP A 275 -3.45 -0.73 9.88
C ASP A 275 -3.54 -2.04 9.09
N ALA A 276 -4.76 -2.52 8.78
CA ALA A 276 -4.94 -3.71 7.95
C ALA A 276 -4.43 -3.52 6.51
N LEU A 277 -4.66 -2.35 5.90
CA LEU A 277 -4.10 -2.03 4.59
C LEU A 277 -2.57 -1.87 4.64
N ALA A 278 -2.04 -1.26 5.69
CA ALA A 278 -0.60 -1.12 5.90
C ALA A 278 0.09 -2.48 6.09
N GLU A 279 -0.57 -3.43 6.77
CA GLU A 279 -0.10 -4.81 6.86
C GLU A 279 -0.13 -5.50 5.49
N LEU A 280 -1.25 -5.41 4.75
CA LEU A 280 -1.44 -6.06 3.45
C LEU A 280 -0.38 -5.65 2.42
N PHE A 281 -0.04 -4.36 2.37
CA PHE A 281 0.98 -3.81 1.46
C PHE A 281 2.35 -3.64 2.14
N GLY A 282 2.49 -4.13 3.36
CA GLY A 282 3.72 -4.09 4.14
C GLY A 282 4.66 -5.26 3.84
N PRO A 283 5.88 -5.23 4.41
CA PRO A 283 6.83 -6.34 4.27
C PRO A 283 6.29 -7.61 4.92
N VAL A 284 6.50 -8.75 4.27
CA VAL A 284 6.08 -10.07 4.77
C VAL A 284 6.94 -10.48 5.98
N ARG A 285 6.36 -10.34 7.18
CA ARG A 285 7.00 -10.76 8.45
C ARG A 285 6.71 -12.24 8.75
N THR A 286 5.76 -12.48 9.64
CA THR A 286 5.30 -13.80 10.10
C THR A 286 3.77 -13.85 10.10
N PRO A 287 3.11 -13.65 8.94
CA PRO A 287 1.66 -13.75 8.86
C PRO A 287 1.21 -15.21 9.00
N ARG A 288 0.02 -15.43 9.56
CA ARG A 288 -0.58 -16.79 9.65
C ARG A 288 -1.06 -17.31 8.30
N PHE A 289 -1.40 -16.40 7.39
CA PHE A 289 -1.86 -16.73 6.05
C PHE A 289 -1.18 -15.81 5.02
N LEU A 290 -0.79 -16.38 3.89
CA LEU A 290 -0.28 -15.65 2.73
C LEU A 290 -1.25 -15.78 1.55
N LEU A 291 -1.53 -14.66 0.91
CA LEU A 291 -2.31 -14.60 -0.32
C LEU A 291 -1.36 -14.49 -1.51
N GLN A 292 -1.37 -15.47 -2.39
CA GLN A 292 -0.61 -15.47 -3.64
C GLN A 292 -1.47 -14.88 -4.76
N THR A 293 -1.05 -13.77 -5.36
CA THR A 293 -1.79 -13.11 -6.45
C THR A 293 -1.43 -13.68 -7.82
N GLY A 294 -2.33 -13.55 -8.79
CA GLY A 294 -2.10 -13.99 -10.17
C GLY A 294 -2.09 -15.51 -10.34
N GLN A 295 -2.52 -16.25 -9.32
CA GLN A 295 -2.63 -17.71 -9.32
C GLN A 295 -4.09 -18.09 -9.05
N GLY A 296 -4.61 -19.09 -9.77
CA GLY A 296 -6.00 -19.51 -9.65
C GLY A 296 -6.90 -18.98 -10.78
N GLY A 297 -8.18 -18.80 -10.48
CA GLY A 297 -9.21 -18.45 -11.44
C GLY A 297 -10.28 -19.53 -11.56
N ARG A 298 -11.54 -19.08 -11.60
CA ARG A 298 -12.74 -19.92 -11.63
C ARG A 298 -12.78 -20.93 -12.79
N ALA A 299 -12.23 -20.57 -13.95
CA ALA A 299 -12.18 -21.45 -15.11
C ALA A 299 -10.84 -22.21 -15.16
N TRP A 300 -10.89 -23.52 -15.38
CA TRP A 300 -9.70 -24.38 -15.42
C TRP A 300 -8.66 -23.92 -16.44
N ILE A 301 -9.10 -23.39 -17.58
CA ILE A 301 -8.22 -22.90 -18.65
C ILE A 301 -7.47 -21.64 -18.20
N VAL A 302 -8.14 -20.72 -17.51
CA VAL A 302 -7.55 -19.51 -16.94
C VAL A 302 -6.52 -19.89 -15.89
N ARG A 303 -6.87 -20.82 -14.99
CA ARG A 303 -5.94 -21.35 -13.97
C ARG A 303 -4.70 -21.99 -14.59
N LYS A 304 -4.85 -22.74 -15.67
CA LYS A 304 -3.73 -23.39 -16.38
C LYS A 304 -2.81 -22.37 -17.07
N VAL A 305 -3.37 -21.31 -17.65
CA VAL A 305 -2.61 -20.23 -18.30
C VAL A 305 -1.88 -19.39 -17.26
N LEU A 306 -2.58 -18.95 -16.22
CA LEU A 306 -2.02 -18.12 -15.15
C LEU A 306 -1.02 -18.87 -14.27
N GLY A 307 -1.27 -20.16 -14.02
CA GLY A 307 -0.37 -21.03 -13.26
C GLY A 307 1.04 -21.14 -13.86
N ARG A 308 1.17 -20.87 -15.17
CA ARG A 308 2.45 -20.85 -15.88
C ARG A 308 3.02 -19.45 -16.09
N SER A 309 2.26 -18.40 -15.75
CA SER A 309 2.63 -17.04 -16.08
C SER A 309 3.19 -16.29 -14.87
N GLY A 310 4.52 -16.30 -14.77
CA GLY A 310 5.26 -15.31 -13.98
C GLY A 310 5.58 -15.71 -12.54
N GLU A 311 6.36 -14.85 -11.90
CA GLU A 311 6.74 -15.01 -10.51
C GLU A 311 5.58 -14.64 -9.59
N PRO A 312 5.26 -15.48 -8.61
CA PRO A 312 4.16 -15.21 -7.70
C PRO A 312 4.48 -14.01 -6.80
N GLN A 313 3.50 -13.12 -6.66
CA GLN A 313 3.55 -12.05 -5.65
C GLN A 313 2.71 -12.50 -4.45
N TYR A 314 3.31 -12.40 -3.26
CA TYR A 314 2.68 -12.80 -2.02
C TYR A 314 2.33 -11.56 -1.20
N LEU A 315 1.11 -11.53 -0.68
CA LEU A 315 0.61 -10.51 0.23
C LEU A 315 0.28 -11.16 1.58
N PRO A 316 0.69 -10.57 2.72
CA PRO A 316 0.25 -11.03 4.02
C PRO A 316 -1.24 -10.78 4.21
N VAL A 317 -1.99 -11.78 4.69
CA VAL A 317 -3.37 -11.52 5.14
C VAL A 317 -3.29 -10.74 6.45
N PRO A 318 -3.98 -9.58 6.56
CA PRO A 318 -3.94 -8.76 7.78
C PRO A 318 -4.33 -9.55 9.02
N ALA A 319 -3.64 -9.34 10.14
CA ALA A 319 -3.82 -10.10 11.37
C ALA A 319 -5.24 -9.98 11.94
N ALA A 320 -5.90 -8.84 11.72
CA ALA A 320 -7.28 -8.61 12.13
C ALA A 320 -8.28 -9.56 11.42
N ILE A 321 -7.98 -9.96 10.18
CA ILE A 321 -8.76 -10.88 9.35
C ILE A 321 -8.26 -12.31 9.54
N GLY A 322 -6.95 -12.54 9.44
CA GLY A 322 -6.31 -13.86 9.50
C GLY A 322 -6.24 -14.50 10.89
N ARG A 323 -7.07 -14.10 11.86
CA ARG A 323 -7.12 -14.73 13.18
C ARG A 323 -7.86 -16.08 13.12
N ARG A 324 -8.93 -16.17 12.33
CA ARG A 324 -9.69 -17.40 12.09
C ARG A 324 -9.45 -17.87 10.66
N ARG A 325 -9.38 -19.18 10.45
CA ARG A 325 -9.21 -19.76 9.11
C ARG A 325 -10.39 -19.44 8.21
N GLU A 326 -11.61 -19.53 8.75
CA GLU A 326 -12.85 -19.17 8.04
C GLU A 326 -12.84 -17.73 7.51
N ASP A 327 -12.42 -16.76 8.32
CA ASP A 327 -12.32 -15.35 7.90
C ASP A 327 -11.27 -15.16 6.78
N ALA A 328 -10.15 -15.88 6.85
CA ALA A 328 -9.10 -15.84 5.83
C ALA A 328 -9.56 -16.46 4.50
N GLU A 329 -10.28 -17.58 4.55
CA GLU A 329 -10.89 -18.23 3.38
C GLU A 329 -11.99 -17.36 2.77
N ALA A 330 -12.83 -16.73 3.58
CA ALA A 330 -13.83 -15.77 3.14
C ALA A 330 -13.19 -14.53 2.48
N PHE A 331 -12.10 -14.00 3.04
CA PHE A 331 -11.31 -12.92 2.44
C PHE A 331 -10.74 -13.32 1.09
N ALA A 332 -10.15 -14.51 0.97
CA ALA A 332 -9.63 -15.01 -0.31
C ALA A 332 -10.74 -15.19 -1.37
N ALA A 333 -11.89 -15.72 -0.98
CA ALA A 333 -13.05 -15.86 -1.89
C ALA A 333 -13.60 -14.50 -2.36
N LEU A 334 -13.61 -13.51 -1.47
CA LEU A 334 -14.00 -12.14 -1.80
C LEU A 334 -12.97 -11.47 -2.72
N TRP A 335 -11.68 -11.66 -2.45
CA TRP A 335 -10.59 -11.19 -3.29
C TRP A 335 -10.64 -11.76 -4.70
N GLU A 336 -10.85 -13.08 -4.83
CA GLU A 336 -10.95 -13.74 -6.15
C GLU A 336 -12.06 -13.15 -7.01
N ARG A 337 -13.18 -12.78 -6.37
CA ARG A 337 -14.34 -12.23 -7.05
C ARG A 337 -14.16 -10.77 -7.49
N GLU A 338 -13.64 -9.92 -6.61
CA GLU A 338 -13.64 -8.47 -6.79
C GLU A 338 -12.32 -7.93 -7.35
N VAL A 339 -11.19 -8.49 -6.92
CA VAL A 339 -9.85 -8.03 -7.30
C VAL A 339 -9.35 -8.89 -8.45
N GLY A 340 -9.14 -10.19 -8.23
CA GLY A 340 -8.58 -11.08 -9.23
C GLY A 340 -8.08 -12.41 -8.67
N PRO A 341 -7.57 -13.31 -9.52
CA PRO A 341 -7.19 -14.66 -9.15
C PRO A 341 -6.17 -14.69 -8.00
N CYS A 342 -6.46 -15.49 -6.97
CA CYS A 342 -5.58 -15.69 -5.84
C CYS A 342 -5.61 -17.13 -5.30
N ALA A 343 -4.55 -17.52 -4.61
CA ALA A 343 -4.49 -18.74 -3.80
C ALA A 343 -4.10 -18.40 -2.34
N LEU A 344 -4.77 -19.02 -1.38
CA LEU A 344 -4.51 -18.83 0.05
C LEU A 344 -3.62 -19.96 0.58
N HIS A 345 -2.57 -19.60 1.30
CA HIS A 345 -1.63 -20.53 1.94
C HIS A 345 -1.62 -20.31 3.44
N ALA A 346 -1.84 -21.35 4.24
CA ALA A 346 -1.84 -21.30 5.70
C ALA A 346 -0.45 -21.66 6.24
N MET A 347 0.23 -20.73 6.92
CA MET A 347 1.60 -20.90 7.41
C MET A 347 1.66 -21.78 8.67
N ASP A 348 1.30 -23.05 8.54
CA ASP A 348 1.21 -24.02 9.63
C ASP A 348 2.20 -25.19 9.52
N SER A 349 2.91 -25.33 8.40
CA SER A 349 3.85 -26.43 8.16
C SER A 349 5.28 -25.96 7.81
N PRO A 350 6.31 -26.78 8.13
CA PRO A 350 7.71 -26.48 7.80
C PRO A 350 7.98 -26.32 6.30
N GLU A 351 7.24 -27.04 5.45
CA GLU A 351 7.34 -26.93 3.98
C GLU A 351 7.04 -25.51 3.47
N GLN A 352 6.23 -24.75 4.23
CA GLN A 352 5.85 -23.39 3.87
C GLN A 352 6.87 -22.32 4.30
N LEU A 353 7.93 -22.71 5.03
CA LEU A 353 9.06 -21.82 5.33
C LEU A 353 9.79 -21.40 4.05
N ALA A 354 9.90 -22.30 3.06
CA ALA A 354 10.46 -21.99 1.74
C ALA A 354 9.61 -20.94 0.99
N LEU A 355 8.29 -21.00 1.17
CA LEU A 355 7.36 -20.04 0.60
C LEU A 355 7.49 -18.67 1.28
N MET A 356 7.64 -18.62 2.61
CA MET A 356 7.94 -17.38 3.34
C MET A 356 9.25 -16.73 2.90
N ALA A 357 10.33 -17.51 2.70
CA ALA A 357 11.60 -16.99 2.22
C ALA A 357 11.46 -16.37 0.81
N THR A 358 10.65 -16.98 -0.04
CA THR A 358 10.34 -16.46 -1.38
C THR A 358 9.48 -15.21 -1.33
N ALA A 359 8.46 -15.17 -0.46
CA ALA A 359 7.60 -14.01 -0.24
C ALA A 359 8.40 -12.79 0.24
N ARG A 360 9.40 -12.98 1.11
CA ARG A 360 10.29 -11.90 1.57
C ARG A 360 11.16 -11.31 0.46
N ARG A 361 11.69 -12.15 -0.42
CA ARG A 361 12.51 -11.71 -1.58
C ARG A 361 11.71 -10.85 -2.57
N GLY A 362 10.42 -11.13 -2.74
CA GLY A 362 9.55 -10.38 -3.64
C GLY A 362 9.13 -8.99 -3.15
N GLY A 363 9.31 -8.69 -1.85
CA GLY A 363 8.88 -7.43 -1.23
C GLY A 363 9.92 -6.31 -1.20
N GLY A 364 11.12 -6.51 -1.73
CA GLY A 364 12.30 -5.66 -1.48
C GLY A 364 12.30 -4.26 -2.11
N ASP A 365 11.44 -3.96 -3.09
CA ASP A 365 11.58 -2.75 -3.93
C ASP A 365 10.58 -1.62 -3.65
N ALA A 366 9.52 -1.85 -2.88
CA ALA A 366 8.46 -0.86 -2.65
C ALA A 366 8.54 -0.30 -1.21
N PRO A 367 8.40 1.02 -1.01
CA PRO A 367 8.33 1.58 0.33
C PRO A 367 7.15 0.94 1.09
N SER A 368 7.39 0.52 2.33
CA SER A 368 6.38 -0.09 3.18
C SER A 368 5.14 0.79 3.28
N ALA A 369 3.95 0.22 3.13
CA ALA A 369 2.73 0.94 3.46
C ALA A 369 2.71 1.36 4.94
N LEU A 370 2.12 2.52 5.21
CA LEU A 370 2.13 3.16 6.53
C LEU A 370 0.75 3.73 6.85
N THR A 371 0.40 3.72 8.13
CA THR A 371 -0.78 4.43 8.65
C THR A 371 -0.40 5.88 8.94
N ARG A 372 -1.23 6.83 8.49
CA ARG A 372 -1.08 8.27 8.76
C ARG A 372 -2.34 8.80 9.46
N GLU A 373 -2.14 9.55 10.52
CA GLU A 373 -3.20 10.34 11.14
C GLU A 373 -3.16 11.75 10.53
N GLU A 374 -4.32 12.24 10.11
CA GLU A 374 -4.52 13.53 9.45
C GLU A 374 -5.59 14.33 10.20
N TRP A 375 -5.44 15.65 10.19
CA TRP A 375 -6.46 16.60 10.61
C TRP A 375 -6.78 17.50 9.41
N ARG A 376 -8.06 17.70 9.14
CA ARG A 376 -8.57 18.39 7.95
C ARG A 376 -9.19 19.73 8.26
#